data_AF-A0A5P2BI01-F1
#
_entry.id   AF-A0A5P2BI01-F1
#
_cell.length_a   1.000
_cell.length_b   1.000
_cell.length_c   1.000
_cell.angle_alpha   90.00
_cell.angle_beta   90.00
_cell.angle_gamma   90.00
#
_symmetry.space_group_name_H-M   'P 1'
#
loop_
_entity.id
_entity.type
_entity.pdbx_description
1 polymer ?
#
loop_
_entity_poly.entity_id
_entity_poly.type
_entity_poly.pdbx_seq_one_letter_code
_entity_poly.pdbx_strand_id
1 'polypeptide(L)'
;MSVAGVILGHMEHAHRIAAFTELVGPPADAAPAVDWASVEAWLEVPLPGDYKSLVTAYGPAEIGRPGTVSLRLHTPCVSADGRYAYGAWVVETHRHSAIRPGMFTQERRRFLPDEGGLLAFATTSAGDHLFWDTSVSKDPDAWPVVLLTTSVAVGGAAPWAAYEMPLLEFLHTAVHDGVPHPGEPGGLLGPLAPEARTWPPLAGAAPWSPPPRGTYVDARQHAALTEGEGLEAITALIPPPLTPHLGRGSWEALFERLGTRLPADFVALAGAYGAGNWSWWLDMPAPLDLDHRLGLARGTEEMLEGYRGLRESFPPYYPMPAWPEPGGFLPVASTIDGDQIGWCVEGDDPDRWRVAVNPRHADQGPPLETNFTGTLLNWLRGGSPVGDGFFWLRKDQDPLEHMFFEPFGAPREENP
;
A
#
# COMPACT_ATOMS: atom_id res chain seq x y z
N MET A 1 21.37 -13.39 -32.43
CA MET A 1 22.55 -13.19 -31.55
C MET A 1 23.56 -14.30 -31.79
N SER A 2 24.85 -14.00 -31.81
CA SER A 2 25.93 -15.01 -31.91
C SER A 2 26.14 -15.69 -30.55
N VAL A 3 26.49 -16.98 -30.53
CA VAL A 3 26.82 -17.76 -29.32
C VAL A 3 27.89 -17.05 -28.47
N ALA A 4 28.87 -16.40 -29.11
CA ALA A 4 29.91 -15.64 -28.42
C ALA A 4 29.36 -14.39 -27.69
N GLY A 5 28.35 -13.72 -28.27
CA GLY A 5 27.72 -12.55 -27.63
C GLY A 5 26.89 -12.92 -26.40
N VAL A 6 26.21 -14.08 -26.46
CA VAL A 6 25.49 -14.64 -25.30
C VAL A 6 26.45 -15.01 -24.17
N ILE A 7 27.58 -15.64 -24.49
CA ILE A 7 28.60 -15.99 -23.48
C ILE A 7 29.21 -14.74 -22.83
N LEU A 8 29.56 -13.72 -23.62
CA LEU A 8 30.11 -12.47 -23.10
C LEU A 8 29.13 -11.73 -22.17
N GLY A 9 27.85 -11.64 -22.56
CA GLY A 9 26.81 -11.05 -21.73
C GLY A 9 26.61 -11.82 -20.41
N HIS A 10 26.62 -13.16 -20.43
CA HIS A 10 26.57 -13.96 -19.21
C HIS A 10 27.76 -13.73 -18.28
N MET A 11 28.97 -13.57 -18.82
CA MET A 11 30.17 -13.27 -18.02
C MET A 11 30.11 -11.88 -17.37
N GLU A 12 29.58 -10.90 -18.09
CA GLU A 12 29.38 -9.54 -17.58
C GLU A 12 28.36 -9.51 -16.43
N HIS A 13 27.23 -10.22 -16.59
CA HIS A 13 26.23 -10.38 -15.52
C HIS A 13 26.81 -11.06 -14.29
N ALA A 14 27.56 -12.15 -14.46
CA ALA A 14 28.18 -12.86 -13.34
C ALA A 14 29.15 -11.96 -12.56
N HIS A 15 29.93 -11.12 -13.26
CA HIS A 15 30.85 -10.18 -12.61
C HIS A 15 30.09 -9.08 -11.84
N ARG A 16 29.03 -8.51 -12.42
CA ARG A 16 28.22 -7.49 -11.75
C ARG A 16 27.53 -8.04 -10.50
N ILE A 17 27.03 -9.27 -10.55
CA ILE A 17 26.43 -9.93 -9.37
C ILE A 17 27.48 -10.24 -8.31
N ALA A 18 28.68 -10.68 -8.68
CA ALA A 18 29.76 -10.89 -7.72
C ALA A 18 30.12 -9.60 -6.98
N ALA A 19 30.24 -8.47 -7.69
CA ALA A 19 30.48 -7.17 -7.08
C ALA A 19 29.34 -6.74 -6.13
N PHE A 20 28.08 -6.98 -6.52
CA PHE A 20 26.94 -6.75 -5.64
C PHE A 20 27.01 -7.63 -4.38
N THR A 21 27.36 -8.91 -4.52
CA THR A 21 27.53 -9.82 -3.39
C THR A 21 28.68 -9.42 -2.45
N GLU A 22 29.78 -8.89 -2.98
CA GLU A 22 30.84 -8.30 -2.17
C GLU A 22 30.35 -7.07 -1.38
N LEU A 23 29.42 -6.30 -1.94
CA LEU A 23 28.86 -5.11 -1.32
C LEU A 23 27.88 -5.44 -0.19
N VAL A 24 26.90 -6.33 -0.42
CA VAL A 24 25.78 -6.55 0.52
C VAL A 24 25.83 -7.86 1.30
N GLY A 25 26.85 -8.69 1.04
CA GLY A 25 27.00 -10.02 1.59
C GLY A 25 26.25 -11.11 0.80
N PRO A 26 26.47 -12.39 1.12
CA PRO A 26 25.86 -13.51 0.41
C PRO A 26 24.34 -13.60 0.65
N PRO A 27 23.59 -14.25 -0.27
CA PRO A 27 22.17 -14.52 -0.06
C PRO A 27 21.91 -15.26 1.26
N ALA A 28 20.91 -14.82 2.01
CA ALA A 28 20.57 -15.40 3.31
C ALA A 28 19.83 -16.75 3.19
N ASP A 29 18.93 -16.86 2.21
CA ASP A 29 18.10 -18.04 1.96
C ASP A 29 18.12 -18.45 0.49
N ALA A 30 17.66 -19.66 0.20
CA ALA A 30 17.47 -20.12 -1.17
C ALA A 30 16.33 -19.36 -1.87
N ALA A 31 16.62 -18.79 -3.03
CA ALA A 31 15.63 -18.09 -3.84
C ALA A 31 14.58 -19.08 -4.43
N PRO A 32 13.30 -18.68 -4.55
CA PRO A 32 12.31 -19.44 -5.29
C PRO A 32 12.75 -19.63 -6.75
N ALA A 33 12.55 -20.82 -7.31
CA ALA A 33 12.82 -21.05 -8.73
C ALA A 33 11.88 -20.20 -9.60
N VAL A 34 12.41 -19.62 -10.67
CA VAL A 34 11.65 -18.78 -11.60
C VAL A 34 11.72 -19.35 -13.01
N ASP A 35 10.57 -19.59 -13.62
CA ASP A 35 10.47 -19.86 -15.05
C ASP A 35 10.43 -18.53 -15.82
N TRP A 36 11.63 -18.01 -16.14
CA TRP A 36 11.79 -16.73 -16.82
C TRP A 36 11.07 -16.68 -18.17
N ALA A 37 11.00 -17.79 -18.91
CA ALA A 37 10.32 -17.82 -20.20
C ALA A 37 8.81 -17.59 -20.02
N SER A 38 8.19 -18.23 -19.02
CA SER A 38 6.78 -18.00 -18.69
C SER A 38 6.53 -16.58 -18.17
N VAL A 39 7.43 -16.03 -17.35
CA VAL A 39 7.32 -14.65 -16.85
C VAL A 39 7.40 -13.63 -18.00
N GLU A 40 8.41 -13.72 -18.87
CA GLU A 40 8.59 -12.80 -20.00
C GLU A 40 7.45 -12.96 -21.03
N ALA A 41 6.96 -14.18 -21.25
CA ALA A 41 5.78 -14.42 -22.09
C ALA A 41 4.51 -13.77 -21.52
N TRP A 42 4.33 -13.79 -20.20
CA TRP A 42 3.21 -13.13 -19.55
C TRP A 42 3.32 -11.61 -19.62
N LEU A 43 4.51 -11.05 -19.37
CA LEU A 43 4.79 -9.61 -19.45
C LEU A 43 4.80 -9.06 -20.89
N GLU A 44 4.99 -9.92 -21.90
CA GLU A 44 5.24 -9.56 -23.31
C GLU A 44 6.48 -8.68 -23.53
N VAL A 45 7.40 -8.66 -22.57
CA VAL A 45 8.68 -7.98 -22.68
C VAL A 45 9.80 -8.85 -22.08
N PRO A 46 11.01 -8.85 -22.67
CA PRO A 46 12.16 -9.48 -22.05
C PRO A 46 12.58 -8.68 -20.80
N LEU A 47 13.13 -9.36 -19.80
CA LEU A 47 13.64 -8.71 -18.58
C LEU A 47 15.16 -8.56 -18.61
N PRO A 48 15.72 -7.56 -17.89
CA PRO A 48 17.16 -7.38 -17.76
C PRO A 48 17.86 -8.65 -17.25
N GLY A 49 18.99 -9.01 -17.86
CA GLY A 49 19.79 -10.18 -17.50
C GLY A 49 20.40 -10.07 -16.10
N ASP A 50 20.73 -8.86 -15.68
CA ASP A 50 21.22 -8.56 -14.34
C ASP A 50 20.14 -8.79 -13.27
N TYR A 51 18.90 -8.35 -13.51
CA TYR A 51 17.75 -8.63 -12.66
C TYR A 51 17.48 -10.13 -12.54
N LYS A 52 17.46 -10.86 -13.67
CA LYS A 52 17.25 -12.32 -13.64
C LYS A 52 18.31 -13.03 -12.81
N SER A 53 19.57 -12.59 -12.94
CA SER A 53 20.69 -13.14 -12.17
C SER A 53 20.59 -12.79 -10.68
N LEU A 54 20.22 -11.54 -10.35
CA LEU A 54 20.03 -11.06 -8.99
C LEU A 54 18.90 -11.82 -8.29
N VAL A 55 17.74 -11.95 -8.93
CA VAL A 55 16.59 -12.70 -8.39
C VAL A 55 16.91 -14.18 -8.23
N THR A 56 17.64 -14.77 -9.16
CA THR A 56 18.06 -16.18 -9.05
C THR A 56 18.98 -16.40 -7.84
N ALA A 57 19.82 -15.41 -7.49
CA ALA A 57 20.72 -15.49 -6.35
C ALA A 57 20.05 -15.14 -5.01
N TYR A 58 19.28 -14.05 -4.96
CA TYR A 58 18.78 -13.46 -3.70
C TYR A 58 17.27 -13.62 -3.48
N GLY A 59 16.49 -13.93 -4.53
CA GLY A 59 15.03 -14.00 -4.43
C GLY A 59 14.39 -12.67 -4.01
N PRO A 60 13.26 -12.69 -3.29
CA PRO A 60 12.62 -11.49 -2.75
C PRO A 60 13.43 -10.90 -1.59
N ALA A 61 14.44 -10.11 -1.94
CA ALA A 61 15.36 -9.52 -0.98
C ALA A 61 14.96 -8.11 -0.56
N GLU A 62 15.24 -7.78 0.70
CA GLU A 62 15.31 -6.43 1.21
C GLU A 62 16.80 -6.03 1.34
N ILE A 63 17.14 -4.88 0.76
CA ILE A 63 18.47 -4.27 0.79
C ILE A 63 18.41 -3.09 1.77
N GLY A 64 19.25 -3.11 2.79
CA GLY A 64 19.18 -2.21 3.93
C GLY A 64 18.74 -2.93 5.21
N ARG A 65 18.58 -2.15 6.30
CA ARG A 65 18.25 -2.67 7.63
C ARG A 65 16.78 -2.37 7.99
N PRO A 66 16.07 -3.26 8.70
CA PRO A 66 14.72 -2.95 9.19
C PRO A 66 14.75 -1.73 10.10
N GLY A 67 13.73 -0.90 9.96
CA GLY A 67 13.63 0.35 10.73
C GLY A 67 14.53 1.47 10.19
N THR A 68 15.30 1.22 9.13
CA THR A 68 15.95 2.27 8.33
C THR A 68 15.32 2.31 6.94
N VAL A 69 15.74 3.30 6.15
CA VAL A 69 15.49 3.29 4.70
C VAL A 69 16.04 1.99 4.10
N SER A 70 15.21 1.30 3.33
CA SER A 70 15.54 0.04 2.66
C SER A 70 14.73 -0.12 1.37
N LEU A 71 15.20 -1.01 0.49
CA LEU A 71 14.57 -1.32 -0.79
C LEU A 71 14.18 -2.80 -0.83
N ARG A 72 12.95 -3.09 -1.23
CA ARG A 72 12.37 -4.44 -1.29
C ARG A 72 12.16 -4.84 -2.74
N LEU A 73 12.89 -5.84 -3.19
CA LEU A 73 12.75 -6.43 -4.52
C LEU A 73 11.51 -7.31 -4.56
N HIS A 74 10.61 -7.00 -5.48
CA HIS A 74 9.44 -7.81 -5.78
C HIS A 74 9.78 -8.74 -6.94
N THR A 75 9.64 -10.04 -6.70
CA THR A 75 10.12 -11.10 -7.60
C THR A 75 8.99 -12.06 -7.96
N PRO A 76 9.11 -12.84 -9.06
CA PRO A 76 8.14 -13.86 -9.47
C PRO A 76 7.94 -15.00 -8.44
N CYS A 77 7.24 -14.70 -7.35
CA CYS A 77 6.92 -15.63 -6.28
C CYS A 77 5.50 -15.41 -5.72
N VAL A 78 5.08 -16.35 -4.86
CA VAL A 78 3.84 -16.28 -4.08
C VAL A 78 4.21 -16.43 -2.60
N SER A 79 3.68 -15.58 -1.72
CA SER A 79 3.93 -15.72 -0.28
C SER A 79 3.32 -17.02 0.24
N ALA A 80 3.90 -17.58 1.30
CA ALA A 80 3.42 -18.83 1.90
C ALA A 80 1.96 -18.77 2.38
N ASP A 81 1.49 -17.58 2.76
CA ASP A 81 0.12 -17.30 3.20
C ASP A 81 -0.82 -16.86 2.06
N GLY A 82 -0.33 -16.77 0.83
CA GLY A 82 -1.10 -16.36 -0.35
C GLY A 82 -1.51 -14.89 -0.41
N ARG A 83 -1.05 -14.03 0.53
CA ARG A 83 -1.33 -12.59 0.52
C ARG A 83 -0.58 -11.84 -0.59
N TYR A 84 0.51 -12.40 -1.10
CA TYR A 84 1.27 -11.87 -2.22
C TYR A 84 1.28 -12.85 -3.39
N ALA A 85 1.03 -12.34 -4.58
CA ALA A 85 1.36 -13.00 -5.83
C ALA A 85 1.95 -11.96 -6.78
N TYR A 86 3.10 -12.28 -7.40
CA TYR A 86 3.86 -11.33 -8.22
C TYR A 86 3.02 -10.63 -9.29
N GLY A 87 2.28 -11.38 -10.13
CA GLY A 87 1.44 -10.79 -11.16
C GLY A 87 0.38 -9.85 -10.59
N ALA A 88 -0.09 -10.14 -9.36
CA ALA A 88 -1.06 -9.28 -8.70
C ALA A 88 -0.48 -7.99 -8.17
N TRP A 89 0.70 -8.07 -7.61
CA TRP A 89 1.42 -6.88 -7.21
C TRP A 89 1.76 -5.99 -8.42
N VAL A 90 2.24 -6.54 -9.55
CA VAL A 90 2.61 -5.74 -10.73
C VAL A 90 1.42 -4.93 -11.26
N VAL A 91 0.28 -5.56 -11.50
CA VAL A 91 -0.88 -4.86 -12.08
C VAL A 91 -1.44 -3.83 -11.10
N GLU A 92 -1.52 -4.18 -9.81
CA GLU A 92 -2.02 -3.25 -8.80
C GLU A 92 -1.11 -2.04 -8.64
N THR A 93 0.20 -2.25 -8.59
CA THR A 93 1.19 -1.17 -8.54
C THR A 93 1.13 -0.29 -9.79
N HIS A 94 0.96 -0.86 -10.99
CA HIS A 94 0.77 -0.10 -12.23
C HIS A 94 -0.50 0.75 -12.19
N ARG A 95 -1.63 0.15 -11.78
CA ARG A 95 -2.92 0.84 -11.64
C ARG A 95 -2.80 2.01 -10.67
N HIS A 96 -2.26 1.79 -9.48
CA HIS A 96 -2.07 2.84 -8.47
C HIS A 96 -1.18 3.98 -8.98
N SER A 97 -0.09 3.62 -9.64
CA SER A 97 0.91 4.58 -10.11
C SER A 97 0.46 5.37 -11.33
N ALA A 98 -0.56 4.91 -12.05
CA ALA A 98 -1.22 5.65 -13.12
C ALA A 98 -2.19 6.72 -12.58
N ILE A 99 -2.86 6.45 -11.47
CA ILE A 99 -3.89 7.34 -10.90
C ILE A 99 -3.23 8.42 -10.02
N ARG A 100 -2.32 8.00 -9.14
CA ARG A 100 -1.77 8.79 -8.02
C ARG A 100 -1.10 10.11 -8.40
N PRO A 101 -0.19 10.14 -9.38
CA PRO A 101 0.44 11.40 -9.78
C PRO A 101 -0.59 12.40 -10.33
N GLY A 102 -1.74 11.94 -10.81
CA GLY A 102 -2.78 12.79 -11.39
C GLY A 102 -3.34 13.86 -10.45
N MET A 103 -3.17 13.70 -9.14
CA MET A 103 -3.55 14.69 -8.13
C MET A 103 -2.55 15.83 -8.00
N PHE A 104 -1.27 15.58 -8.31
CA PHE A 104 -0.17 16.51 -8.07
C PHE A 104 0.49 17.01 -9.35
N THR A 105 0.36 16.28 -10.46
CA THR A 105 0.97 16.59 -11.75
C THR A 105 0.04 16.24 -12.92
N GLN A 106 0.21 17.01 -14.00
CA GLN A 106 -0.42 16.73 -15.30
C GLN A 106 0.34 15.66 -16.10
N GLU A 107 1.55 15.32 -15.68
CA GLU A 107 2.34 14.25 -16.28
C GLU A 107 1.60 12.91 -16.18
N ARG A 108 1.55 12.18 -17.30
CA ARG A 108 0.96 10.84 -17.38
C ARG A 108 2.03 9.89 -17.90
N ARG A 109 2.32 8.86 -17.12
CA ARG A 109 3.22 7.77 -17.50
C ARG A 109 2.38 6.59 -17.98
N ARG A 110 2.88 5.87 -18.98
CA ARG A 110 2.31 4.60 -19.42
C ARG A 110 2.91 3.48 -18.59
N PHE A 111 2.18 2.38 -18.46
CA PHE A 111 2.62 1.19 -17.74
C PHE A 111 2.38 -0.02 -18.64
N LEU A 112 3.18 -1.08 -18.46
CA LEU A 112 2.92 -2.32 -19.21
C LEU A 112 1.51 -2.84 -18.93
N PRO A 113 0.79 -3.33 -19.96
CA PRO A 113 1.30 -3.80 -21.26
C PRO A 113 1.41 -2.76 -22.38
N ASP A 114 1.12 -1.48 -22.14
CA ASP A 114 1.26 -0.45 -23.19
C ASP A 114 2.72 -0.36 -23.67
N GLU A 115 2.93 -0.24 -24.99
CA GLU A 115 4.29 -0.15 -25.54
C GLU A 115 5.06 1.04 -24.94
N GLY A 116 6.27 0.76 -24.43
CA GLY A 116 7.12 1.73 -23.74
C GLY A 116 6.63 2.08 -22.33
N GLY A 117 5.74 1.27 -21.74
CA GLY A 117 5.26 1.47 -20.38
C GLY A 117 6.30 1.15 -19.31
N LEU A 118 6.19 1.81 -18.15
CA LEU A 118 6.96 1.50 -16.95
C LEU A 118 6.62 0.08 -16.44
N LEU A 119 7.62 -0.62 -15.91
CA LEU A 119 7.47 -1.94 -15.27
C LEU A 119 7.95 -1.89 -13.82
N ALA A 120 7.04 -2.11 -12.87
CA ALA A 120 7.35 -2.13 -11.44
C ALA A 120 8.24 -3.32 -11.06
N PHE A 121 9.22 -3.08 -10.18
CA PHE A 121 10.10 -4.15 -9.69
C PHE A 121 10.48 -4.06 -8.20
N ALA A 122 10.31 -2.91 -7.55
CA ALA A 122 10.68 -2.76 -6.15
C ALA A 122 9.83 -1.70 -5.44
N THR A 123 9.85 -1.76 -4.10
CA THR A 123 9.32 -0.71 -3.22
C THR A 123 10.37 -0.24 -2.23
N THR A 124 10.29 1.02 -1.78
CA THR A 124 11.07 1.48 -0.62
C THR A 124 10.35 1.08 0.68
N SER A 125 11.04 1.16 1.81
CA SER A 125 10.43 1.01 3.14
C SER A 125 9.39 2.07 3.46
N ALA A 126 9.41 3.21 2.76
CA ALA A 126 8.41 4.27 2.86
C ALA A 126 7.19 4.05 1.94
N GLY A 127 7.25 3.02 1.08
CA GLY A 127 6.17 2.67 0.16
C GLY A 127 6.28 3.30 -1.23
N ASP A 128 7.39 3.98 -1.55
CA ASP A 128 7.65 4.51 -2.89
C ASP A 128 7.84 3.34 -3.88
N HIS A 129 7.43 3.52 -5.13
CA HIS A 129 7.51 2.48 -6.16
C HIS A 129 8.69 2.72 -7.10
N LEU A 130 9.42 1.67 -7.47
CA LEU A 130 10.48 1.72 -8.48
C LEU A 130 10.10 0.90 -9.71
N PHE A 131 10.46 1.46 -10.87
CA PHE A 131 10.13 0.95 -12.19
C PHE A 131 11.35 0.93 -13.10
N TRP A 132 11.35 0.05 -14.10
CA TRP A 132 12.16 0.23 -15.31
C TRP A 132 11.39 1.07 -16.33
N ASP A 133 12.09 2.00 -16.98
CA ASP A 133 11.56 2.70 -18.16
C ASP A 133 11.88 1.94 -19.45
N THR A 134 10.90 1.17 -19.92
CA THR A 134 11.05 0.32 -21.11
C THR A 134 11.03 1.12 -22.42
N SER A 135 10.71 2.42 -22.38
CA SER A 135 10.63 3.27 -23.58
C SER A 135 12.00 3.69 -24.11
N VAL A 136 13.04 3.67 -23.26
CA VAL A 136 14.35 4.24 -23.56
C VAL A 136 15.18 3.36 -24.49
N SER A 137 15.02 2.03 -24.42
CA SER A 137 15.79 1.08 -25.21
C SER A 137 15.01 -0.19 -25.51
N LYS A 138 15.29 -0.80 -26.67
CA LYS A 138 14.82 -2.17 -26.98
C LYS A 138 15.71 -3.25 -26.33
N ASP A 139 16.87 -2.85 -25.82
CA ASP A 139 17.74 -3.70 -25.00
C ASP A 139 17.35 -3.56 -23.52
N PRO A 140 16.85 -4.63 -22.86
CA PRO A 140 16.42 -4.54 -21.47
C PRO A 140 17.56 -4.25 -20.50
N ASP A 141 18.81 -4.61 -20.83
CA ASP A 141 19.97 -4.35 -19.96
C ASP A 141 20.31 -2.85 -19.87
N ALA A 142 19.71 -2.02 -20.72
CA ALA A 142 19.89 -0.57 -20.75
C ALA A 142 18.71 0.21 -20.15
N TRP A 143 17.71 -0.47 -19.57
CA TRP A 143 16.53 0.21 -19.02
C TRP A 143 16.88 0.99 -17.73
N PRO A 144 16.65 2.32 -17.70
CA PRO A 144 16.90 3.11 -16.51
C PRO A 144 15.86 2.88 -15.43
N VAL A 145 16.26 3.12 -14.18
CA VAL A 145 15.36 3.07 -13.02
C VAL A 145 14.60 4.40 -12.89
N VAL A 146 13.32 4.33 -12.58
CA VAL A 146 12.45 5.47 -12.26
C VAL A 146 11.76 5.22 -10.93
N LEU A 147 11.71 6.23 -10.07
CA LEU A 147 11.00 6.19 -8.79
C LEU A 147 9.77 7.10 -8.80
N LEU A 148 8.66 6.60 -8.28
CA LEU A 148 7.47 7.37 -7.91
C LEU A 148 7.40 7.45 -6.39
N THR A 149 7.47 8.67 -5.85
CA THR A 149 7.34 8.83 -4.39
C THR A 149 5.90 8.81 -3.90
N THR A 150 5.66 8.12 -2.79
CA THR A 150 4.40 8.10 -2.05
C THR A 150 4.27 9.15 -0.95
N SER A 151 5.31 9.95 -0.69
CA SER A 151 5.30 10.90 0.42
C SER A 151 4.89 12.34 0.04
N VAL A 152 4.32 12.60 -1.15
CA VAL A 152 4.02 13.97 -1.60
C VAL A 152 2.72 14.51 -0.99
N ALA A 153 2.72 14.75 0.32
CA ALA A 153 1.82 15.71 0.93
C ALA A 153 2.50 17.09 0.90
N VAL A 154 1.90 18.02 0.15
CA VAL A 154 2.13 19.48 0.16
C VAL A 154 3.46 20.00 -0.44
N GLY A 155 3.41 20.36 -1.73
CA GLY A 155 3.84 21.72 -2.13
C GLY A 155 5.25 21.98 -2.71
N GLY A 156 5.77 21.18 -3.64
CA GLY A 156 6.83 21.73 -4.53
C GLY A 156 7.59 20.79 -5.48
N ALA A 157 7.76 19.51 -5.15
CA ALA A 157 8.60 18.60 -5.95
C ALA A 157 7.76 17.72 -6.90
N ALA A 158 8.32 17.42 -8.08
CA ALA A 158 7.75 16.43 -8.98
C ALA A 158 7.77 15.04 -8.29
N PRO A 159 6.70 14.25 -8.39
CA PRO A 159 6.61 12.95 -7.71
C PRO A 159 7.51 11.89 -8.35
N TRP A 160 8.14 12.19 -9.49
CA TRP A 160 8.98 11.29 -10.26
C TRP A 160 10.45 11.67 -10.16
N ALA A 161 11.31 10.67 -9.94
CA ALA A 161 12.75 10.78 -10.10
C ALA A 161 13.24 9.74 -11.12
N ALA A 162 13.86 10.19 -12.20
CA ALA A 162 14.47 9.31 -13.19
C ALA A 162 15.98 9.22 -12.92
N TYR A 163 16.51 8.01 -12.91
CA TYR A 163 17.93 7.74 -12.75
C TYR A 163 18.44 7.18 -14.08
N GLU A 164 19.38 7.88 -14.73
CA GLU A 164 19.96 7.47 -16.02
C GLU A 164 20.93 6.27 -15.88
N MET A 165 20.53 5.24 -15.15
CA MET A 165 21.33 4.06 -14.84
C MET A 165 20.46 2.80 -14.68
N PRO A 166 20.98 1.61 -15.08
CA PRO A 166 20.31 0.33 -14.93
C PRO A 166 20.31 -0.16 -13.47
N LEU A 167 19.63 -1.29 -13.21
CA LEU A 167 19.34 -1.79 -11.86
C LEU A 167 20.58 -1.93 -10.96
N LEU A 168 21.60 -2.69 -11.38
CA LEU A 168 22.73 -2.96 -10.48
C LEU A 168 23.57 -1.71 -10.20
N GLU A 169 23.67 -0.79 -11.15
CA GLU A 169 24.33 0.50 -10.94
C GLU A 169 23.51 1.35 -9.96
N PHE A 170 22.19 1.40 -10.13
CA PHE A 170 21.28 2.05 -9.19
C PHE A 170 21.42 1.50 -7.77
N LEU A 171 21.43 0.18 -7.60
CA LEU A 171 21.57 -0.45 -6.28
C LEU A 171 22.93 -0.16 -5.65
N HIS A 172 24.01 -0.19 -6.44
CA HIS A 172 25.34 0.15 -5.96
C HIS A 172 25.39 1.60 -5.47
N THR A 173 24.90 2.56 -6.26
CA THR A 173 24.86 3.98 -5.89
C THR A 173 23.96 4.20 -4.67
N ALA A 174 22.79 3.56 -4.59
CA ALA A 174 21.89 3.68 -3.43
C ALA A 174 22.52 3.18 -2.13
N VAL A 175 23.33 2.11 -2.17
CA VAL A 175 24.05 1.58 -1.00
C VAL A 175 25.26 2.45 -0.62
N HIS A 176 26.03 2.91 -1.61
CA HIS A 176 27.29 3.63 -1.34
C HIS A 176 27.09 5.12 -1.06
N ASP A 177 26.36 5.81 -1.95
CA ASP A 177 26.24 7.28 -1.99
C ASP A 177 24.84 7.78 -1.61
N GLY A 178 23.82 6.94 -1.81
CA GLY A 178 22.43 7.35 -1.87
C GLY A 178 22.06 7.96 -3.22
N VAL A 179 20.78 7.98 -3.55
CA VAL A 179 20.25 8.54 -4.81
C VAL A 179 19.22 9.63 -4.54
N PRO A 180 19.09 10.66 -5.40
CA PRO A 180 18.09 11.72 -5.22
C PRO A 180 16.68 11.17 -5.02
N HIS A 181 15.98 11.62 -3.99
CA HIS A 181 14.62 11.18 -3.66
C HIS A 181 13.75 12.36 -3.20
N PRO A 182 12.75 12.79 -4.01
CA PRO A 182 11.97 13.99 -3.71
C PRO A 182 11.04 13.86 -2.49
N GLY A 183 10.70 12.64 -2.06
CA GLY A 183 9.87 12.38 -0.87
C GLY A 183 10.63 12.16 0.44
N GLU A 184 11.96 12.23 0.42
CA GLU A 184 12.78 12.07 1.63
C GLU A 184 13.17 13.46 2.18
N PRO A 185 13.10 13.72 3.50
CA PRO A 185 13.47 15.02 4.07
C PRO A 185 14.90 15.46 3.75
N GLY A 186 15.81 14.50 3.61
CA GLY A 186 17.21 14.73 3.21
C GLY A 186 17.42 14.76 1.70
N GLY A 187 16.37 14.59 0.89
CA GLY A 187 16.44 14.55 -0.56
C GLY A 187 17.14 13.31 -1.13
N LEU A 188 17.41 12.28 -0.31
CA LEU A 188 18.15 11.09 -0.70
C LEU A 188 17.47 9.81 -0.20
N LEU A 189 17.41 8.80 -1.08
CA LEU A 189 17.18 7.40 -0.76
C LEU A 189 18.55 6.76 -0.51
N GLY A 190 18.91 6.58 0.77
CA GLY A 190 20.20 6.05 1.21
C GLY A 190 21.20 7.13 1.68
N PRO A 191 22.48 6.78 1.95
CA PRO A 191 23.09 5.46 1.73
C PRO A 191 22.35 4.33 2.46
N LEU A 192 22.02 3.25 1.75
CA LEU A 192 21.40 2.06 2.33
C LEU A 192 22.46 1.29 3.14
N ALA A 193 22.04 0.65 4.23
CA ALA A 193 22.95 -0.29 4.90
C ALA A 193 23.38 -1.39 3.91
N PRO A 194 24.67 -1.74 3.82
CA PRO A 194 25.21 -2.71 2.87
C PRO A 194 24.91 -4.15 3.32
N GLU A 195 23.63 -4.46 3.44
CA GLU A 195 23.11 -5.74 3.92
C GLU A 195 21.94 -6.14 3.02
N ALA A 196 21.95 -7.38 2.53
CA ALA A 196 20.80 -7.97 1.86
C ALA A 196 20.28 -9.16 2.68
N ARG A 197 18.95 -9.28 2.74
CA ARG A 197 18.27 -10.35 3.47
C ARG A 197 16.98 -10.72 2.79
N THR A 198 16.47 -11.91 3.09
CA THR A 198 15.11 -12.28 2.69
C THR A 198 14.12 -11.36 3.40
N TRP A 199 13.23 -10.73 2.65
CA TRP A 199 12.19 -9.91 3.23
C TRP A 199 11.21 -10.80 4.01
N PRO A 200 11.04 -10.64 5.34
CA PRO A 200 10.33 -11.62 6.17
C PRO A 200 8.93 -12.01 5.71
N PRO A 201 8.08 -11.10 5.18
CA PRO A 201 6.77 -11.48 4.62
C PRO A 201 6.82 -12.45 3.42
N LEU A 202 7.96 -12.50 2.73
CA LEU A 202 8.21 -13.41 1.60
C LEU A 202 9.22 -14.52 1.96
N ALA A 203 9.52 -14.71 3.25
CA ALA A 203 10.28 -15.86 3.70
C ALA A 203 9.49 -17.15 3.40
N GLY A 204 10.17 -18.13 2.79
CA GLY A 204 9.52 -19.37 2.35
C GLY A 204 8.55 -19.21 1.18
N ALA A 205 8.65 -18.11 0.40
CA ALA A 205 7.85 -17.93 -0.80
C ALA A 205 8.02 -19.09 -1.79
N ALA A 206 6.93 -19.43 -2.46
CA ALA A 206 6.90 -20.47 -3.48
C ALA A 206 7.12 -19.87 -4.89
N PRO A 207 7.60 -20.68 -5.86
CA PRO A 207 7.63 -20.30 -7.27
C PRO A 207 6.27 -19.78 -7.75
N TRP A 208 6.27 -18.66 -8.48
CA TRP A 208 5.07 -18.15 -9.12
C TRP A 208 4.83 -18.81 -10.47
N SER A 209 3.59 -19.19 -10.73
CA SER A 209 3.12 -19.62 -12.05
C SER A 209 2.24 -18.51 -12.63
N PRO A 210 2.59 -17.93 -13.79
CA PRO A 210 1.79 -16.87 -14.40
C PRO A 210 0.37 -17.35 -14.70
N PRO A 211 -0.67 -16.58 -14.32
CA PRO A 211 -2.03 -16.91 -14.71
C PRO A 211 -2.21 -16.71 -16.23
N PRO A 212 -3.22 -17.32 -16.87
CA PRO A 212 -3.55 -17.02 -18.25
C PRO A 212 -3.78 -15.51 -18.45
N ARG A 213 -3.41 -14.98 -19.63
CA ARG A 213 -3.65 -13.56 -19.92
C ARG A 213 -5.14 -13.23 -19.89
N GLY A 214 -5.47 -12.05 -19.38
CA GLY A 214 -6.85 -11.57 -19.27
C GLY A 214 -7.65 -12.13 -18.09
N THR A 215 -7.09 -13.04 -17.28
CA THR A 215 -7.76 -13.56 -16.06
C THR A 215 -7.33 -12.81 -14.80
N TYR A 216 -6.69 -11.65 -14.95
CA TYR A 216 -6.16 -10.89 -13.83
C TYR A 216 -7.23 -10.04 -13.13
N VAL A 217 -8.22 -9.55 -13.88
CA VAL A 217 -9.54 -9.22 -13.30
C VAL A 217 -10.25 -10.56 -13.09
N ASP A 218 -9.83 -11.27 -12.05
CA ASP A 218 -10.19 -12.66 -11.82
C ASP A 218 -11.70 -12.75 -11.55
N ALA A 219 -12.33 -13.86 -11.93
CA ALA A 219 -13.71 -14.18 -11.54
C ALA A 219 -13.90 -14.00 -10.02
N ARG A 220 -12.81 -14.17 -9.24
CA ARG A 220 -12.72 -13.82 -7.83
C ARG A 220 -12.93 -12.33 -7.54
N GLN A 221 -12.22 -11.42 -8.23
CA GLN A 221 -12.40 -9.97 -8.07
C GLN A 221 -13.78 -9.53 -8.54
N HIS A 222 -14.29 -10.11 -9.63
CA HIS A 222 -15.65 -9.85 -10.09
C HIS A 222 -16.70 -10.31 -9.07
N ALA A 223 -16.59 -11.55 -8.56
CA ALA A 223 -17.46 -12.06 -7.51
C ALA A 223 -17.36 -11.22 -6.23
N ALA A 224 -16.16 -10.81 -5.85
CA ALA A 224 -15.94 -9.91 -4.73
C ALA A 224 -16.49 -8.50 -4.99
N LEU A 225 -16.60 -8.05 -6.24
CA LEU A 225 -17.20 -6.77 -6.61
C LEU A 225 -18.73 -6.81 -6.60
N THR A 226 -19.33 -7.93 -7.02
CA THR A 226 -20.78 -8.03 -7.22
C THR A 226 -21.52 -8.64 -6.03
N GLU A 227 -20.99 -9.70 -5.44
CA GLU A 227 -21.71 -10.56 -4.48
C GLU A 227 -20.96 -10.77 -3.16
N GLY A 228 -19.65 -10.48 -3.10
CA GLY A 228 -18.84 -10.72 -1.92
C GLY A 228 -19.24 -9.88 -0.70
N GLU A 229 -18.89 -10.34 0.50
CA GLU A 229 -19.17 -9.65 1.75
C GLU A 229 -17.95 -9.66 2.70
N GLY A 230 -17.96 -8.72 3.65
CA GLY A 230 -16.99 -8.64 4.75
C GLY A 230 -15.53 -8.50 4.32
N LEU A 231 -14.62 -8.89 5.23
CA LEU A 231 -13.18 -8.79 5.00
C LEU A 231 -12.71 -9.64 3.81
N GLU A 232 -13.31 -10.80 3.55
CA GLU A 232 -12.92 -11.66 2.44
C GLU A 232 -13.08 -10.93 1.09
N ALA A 233 -14.21 -10.27 0.86
CA ALA A 233 -14.41 -9.48 -0.35
C ALA A 233 -13.46 -8.29 -0.43
N ILE A 234 -13.23 -7.59 0.68
CA ILE A 234 -12.28 -6.46 0.72
C ILE A 234 -10.87 -6.93 0.34
N THR A 235 -10.38 -8.04 0.92
CA THR A 235 -9.04 -8.59 0.62
C THR A 235 -8.92 -9.19 -0.77
N ALA A 236 -10.03 -9.64 -1.37
CA ALA A 236 -10.08 -10.08 -2.76
C ALA A 236 -10.04 -8.88 -3.73
N LEU A 237 -10.69 -7.77 -3.40
CA LEU A 237 -10.69 -6.55 -4.19
C LEU A 237 -9.37 -5.78 -4.09
N ILE A 238 -8.86 -5.60 -2.87
CA ILE A 238 -7.67 -4.82 -2.55
C ILE A 238 -6.79 -5.70 -1.64
N PRO A 239 -5.72 -6.34 -2.12
CA PRO A 239 -4.87 -7.18 -1.28
C PRO A 239 -4.29 -6.41 -0.08
N PRO A 240 -4.27 -7.00 1.15
CA PRO A 240 -3.69 -6.34 2.30
C PRO A 240 -2.19 -6.03 2.14
N PRO A 241 -1.68 -4.97 2.78
CA PRO A 241 -0.24 -4.75 2.88
C PRO A 241 0.47 -5.96 3.50
N LEU A 242 1.67 -6.26 3.01
CA LEU A 242 2.46 -7.36 3.57
C LEU A 242 2.99 -7.06 4.98
N THR A 243 3.21 -5.78 5.27
CA THR A 243 3.64 -5.24 6.57
C THR A 243 2.69 -4.13 7.03
N PRO A 244 1.47 -4.45 7.48
CA PRO A 244 0.53 -3.44 7.95
C PRO A 244 1.08 -2.75 9.20
N HIS A 245 0.98 -1.42 9.27
CA HIS A 245 1.42 -0.67 10.44
C HIS A 245 0.31 -0.66 11.50
N LEU A 246 0.43 -1.50 12.52
CA LEU A 246 -0.54 -1.54 13.61
C LEU A 246 -0.20 -0.55 14.72
N GLY A 247 1.09 -0.35 15.01
CA GLY A 247 1.57 0.25 16.26
C GLY A 247 2.16 -0.81 17.20
N ARG A 248 2.61 -0.40 18.39
CA ARG A 248 3.33 -1.27 19.34
C ARG A 248 2.51 -1.72 20.56
N GLY A 249 1.29 -1.20 20.70
CA GLY A 249 0.37 -1.56 21.78
C GLY A 249 -0.32 -2.91 21.58
N SER A 250 -1.34 -3.18 22.39
CA SER A 250 -2.19 -4.36 22.28
C SER A 250 -3.67 -3.97 22.17
N TRP A 251 -4.49 -4.88 21.65
CA TRP A 251 -5.94 -4.68 21.57
C TRP A 251 -6.57 -4.50 22.95
N GLU A 252 -6.07 -5.23 23.97
CA GLU A 252 -6.56 -5.11 25.35
C GLU A 252 -6.32 -3.70 25.90
N ALA A 253 -5.11 -3.15 25.70
CA ALA A 253 -4.78 -1.79 26.13
C ALA A 253 -5.59 -0.74 25.37
N LEU A 254 -5.85 -0.96 24.07
CA LEU A 254 -6.75 -0.10 23.29
C LEU A 254 -8.17 -0.12 23.87
N PHE A 255 -8.72 -1.31 24.14
CA PHE A 255 -10.10 -1.44 24.65
C PHE A 255 -10.24 -0.84 26.05
N GLU A 256 -9.24 -1.03 26.92
CA GLU A 256 -9.20 -0.39 28.24
C GLU A 256 -9.23 1.14 28.10
N ARG A 257 -8.42 1.68 27.18
CA ARG A 257 -8.33 3.13 26.94
C ARG A 257 -9.61 3.73 26.35
N LEU A 258 -10.26 3.03 25.43
CA LEU A 258 -11.55 3.46 24.88
C LEU A 258 -12.72 3.25 25.86
N GLY A 259 -12.52 2.43 26.90
CA GLY A 259 -13.56 2.03 27.83
C GLY A 259 -14.58 1.03 27.25
N THR A 260 -14.27 0.44 26.09
CA THR A 260 -15.12 -0.54 25.42
C THR A 260 -14.35 -1.37 24.40
N ARG A 261 -14.89 -2.53 24.03
CA ARG A 261 -14.39 -3.33 22.90
C ARG A 261 -14.89 -2.74 21.59
N LEU A 262 -14.19 -3.01 20.50
CA LEU A 262 -14.64 -2.63 19.15
C LEU A 262 -15.30 -3.83 18.44
N PRO A 263 -16.17 -3.59 17.44
CA PRO A 263 -16.76 -4.64 16.63
C PRO A 263 -15.70 -5.52 15.96
N ALA A 264 -15.95 -6.83 15.90
CA ALA A 264 -14.98 -7.82 15.45
C ALA A 264 -14.60 -7.64 13.98
N ASP A 265 -15.52 -7.17 13.13
CA ASP A 265 -15.26 -6.94 11.71
C ASP A 265 -14.24 -5.82 11.49
N PHE A 266 -14.34 -4.73 12.26
CA PHE A 266 -13.38 -3.64 12.26
C PHE A 266 -12.03 -4.07 12.84
N VAL A 267 -12.00 -4.82 13.94
CA VAL A 267 -10.74 -5.32 14.52
C VAL A 267 -10.01 -6.22 13.51
N ALA A 268 -10.73 -7.07 12.79
CA ALA A 268 -10.15 -7.91 11.75
C ALA A 268 -9.63 -7.08 10.56
N LEU A 269 -10.41 -6.08 10.10
CA LEU A 269 -10.00 -5.16 9.04
C LEU A 269 -8.74 -4.37 9.44
N ALA A 270 -8.75 -3.72 10.60
CA ALA A 270 -7.63 -2.93 11.11
C ALA A 270 -6.40 -3.81 11.40
N GLY A 271 -6.57 -5.06 11.80
CA GLY A 271 -5.48 -6.02 11.94
C GLY A 271 -4.87 -6.45 10.60
N ALA A 272 -5.67 -6.54 9.53
CA ALA A 272 -5.20 -6.91 8.20
C ALA A 272 -4.53 -5.76 7.45
N TYR A 273 -5.08 -4.55 7.54
CA TYR A 273 -4.62 -3.39 6.77
C TYR A 273 -3.73 -2.44 7.56
N GLY A 274 -3.93 -2.33 8.88
CA GLY A 274 -3.26 -1.36 9.72
C GLY A 274 -3.59 0.09 9.33
N ALA A 275 -2.63 0.98 9.59
CA ALA A 275 -2.73 2.38 9.21
C ALA A 275 -2.63 2.57 7.69
N GLY A 276 -3.42 3.49 7.16
CA GLY A 276 -3.38 3.83 5.75
C GLY A 276 -4.56 4.67 5.33
N ASN A 277 -4.77 4.77 4.03
CA ASN A 277 -5.90 5.49 3.46
C ASN A 277 -6.57 4.67 2.35
N TRP A 278 -7.89 4.57 2.42
CA TRP A 278 -8.72 3.97 1.38
C TRP A 278 -9.05 5.02 0.33
N SER A 279 -8.68 4.74 -0.92
CA SER A 279 -9.02 5.53 -2.10
C SER A 279 -8.74 7.04 -2.00
N TRP A 280 -7.69 7.44 -1.29
CA TRP A 280 -7.34 8.84 -0.93
C TRP A 280 -8.46 9.61 -0.28
N TRP A 281 -9.33 8.92 0.44
CA TRP A 281 -10.50 9.54 1.04
C TRP A 281 -10.68 9.19 2.50
N LEU A 282 -10.68 7.92 2.87
CA LEU A 282 -10.92 7.49 4.24
C LEU A 282 -9.61 7.10 4.92
N ASP A 283 -9.19 7.88 5.91
CA ASP A 283 -8.03 7.59 6.75
C ASP A 283 -8.37 6.50 7.77
N MET A 284 -7.52 5.47 7.81
CA MET A 284 -7.52 4.41 8.79
C MET A 284 -6.36 4.65 9.76
N PRO A 285 -6.60 5.06 11.02
CA PRO A 285 -5.53 5.24 11.99
C PRO A 285 -4.83 3.94 12.36
N ALA A 286 -3.60 4.06 12.87
CA ALA A 286 -2.86 2.92 13.42
C ALA A 286 -3.62 2.39 14.66
N PRO A 287 -4.16 1.15 14.64
CA PRO A 287 -5.06 0.68 15.70
C PRO A 287 -4.38 0.58 17.08
N LEU A 288 -3.09 0.25 17.11
CA LEU A 288 -2.29 -0.04 18.30
C LEU A 288 -1.19 0.99 18.53
N ASP A 289 -1.22 2.14 17.85
CA ASP A 289 -0.41 3.30 18.23
C ASP A 289 -1.22 4.10 19.23
N LEU A 290 -1.03 3.81 20.52
CA LEU A 290 -1.96 4.29 21.53
C LEU A 290 -1.78 5.78 21.84
N ASP A 291 -0.58 6.33 21.68
CA ASP A 291 -0.20 7.66 22.17
C ASP A 291 0.07 8.69 21.07
N HIS A 292 0.17 8.26 19.81
CA HIS A 292 0.37 9.18 18.69
C HIS A 292 -0.97 9.72 18.16
N ARG A 293 -1.01 10.97 17.67
CA ARG A 293 -2.23 11.61 17.14
C ARG A 293 -2.86 10.88 15.93
N LEU A 294 -2.03 10.21 15.13
CA LEU A 294 -2.46 9.36 14.01
C LEU A 294 -2.85 7.93 14.44
N GLY A 295 -2.76 7.66 15.73
CA GLY A 295 -3.18 6.42 16.36
C GLY A 295 -4.65 6.45 16.77
N LEU A 296 -5.29 5.28 16.79
CA LEU A 296 -6.74 5.19 16.94
C LEU A 296 -7.23 5.77 18.27
N ALA A 297 -6.54 5.49 19.37
CA ALA A 297 -6.97 5.91 20.70
C ALA A 297 -6.93 7.44 20.86
N ARG A 298 -5.79 8.09 20.57
CA ARG A 298 -5.68 9.56 20.60
C ARG A 298 -6.60 10.22 19.60
N GLY A 299 -6.67 9.71 18.37
CA GLY A 299 -7.57 10.25 17.35
C GLY A 299 -9.03 10.21 17.80
N THR A 300 -9.46 9.12 18.43
CA THR A 300 -10.80 8.99 19.00
C THR A 300 -11.04 10.01 20.11
N GLU A 301 -10.09 10.17 21.04
CA GLU A 301 -10.15 11.16 22.12
C GLU A 301 -10.29 12.59 21.58
N GLU A 302 -9.48 12.97 20.59
CA GLU A 302 -9.49 14.30 19.95
C GLU A 302 -10.80 14.53 19.17
N MET A 303 -11.26 13.54 18.40
CA MET A 303 -12.55 13.63 17.70
C MET A 303 -13.72 13.78 18.67
N LEU A 304 -13.72 13.05 19.78
CA LEU A 304 -14.76 13.15 20.81
C LEU A 304 -14.74 14.50 21.53
N GLU A 305 -13.56 15.05 21.82
CA GLU A 305 -13.43 16.41 22.37
C GLU A 305 -14.07 17.45 21.44
N GLY A 306 -13.71 17.40 20.15
CA GLY A 306 -14.29 18.28 19.13
C GLY A 306 -15.81 18.10 19.01
N TYR A 307 -16.29 16.86 18.96
CA TYR A 307 -17.72 16.54 18.86
C TYR A 307 -18.50 17.08 20.07
N ARG A 308 -17.99 16.94 21.30
CA ARG A 308 -18.63 17.48 22.51
C ARG A 308 -18.74 19.01 22.46
N GLY A 309 -17.67 19.70 22.09
CA GLY A 309 -17.67 21.16 21.99
C GLY A 309 -18.63 21.67 20.91
N LEU A 310 -18.70 20.98 19.77
CA LEU A 310 -19.63 21.29 18.69
C LEU A 310 -21.09 21.02 19.09
N ARG A 311 -21.36 19.92 19.81
CA ARG A 311 -22.69 19.61 20.35
C ARG A 311 -23.17 20.62 21.39
N GLU A 312 -22.28 21.09 22.27
CA GLU A 312 -22.63 22.14 23.24
C GLU A 312 -22.98 23.45 22.54
N SER A 313 -22.23 23.81 21.51
CA SER A 313 -22.40 25.08 20.78
C SER A 313 -23.57 25.05 19.78
N PHE A 314 -23.81 23.89 19.17
CA PHE A 314 -24.77 23.73 18.07
C PHE A 314 -25.59 22.44 18.16
N PRO A 315 -26.33 22.22 19.26
CA PRO A 315 -27.01 20.94 19.52
C PRO A 315 -27.95 20.44 18.41
N PRO A 316 -28.64 21.28 17.59
CA PRO A 316 -29.46 20.78 16.49
C PRO A 316 -28.70 19.99 15.40
N TYR A 317 -27.40 20.25 15.22
CA TYR A 317 -26.57 19.59 14.20
C TYR A 317 -25.84 18.35 14.72
N TYR A 318 -25.84 18.14 16.05
CA TYR A 318 -25.16 17.04 16.73
C TYR A 318 -26.14 16.31 17.66
N PRO A 319 -27.14 15.60 17.10
CA PRO A 319 -28.25 15.02 17.85
C PRO A 319 -27.85 13.81 18.70
N MET A 320 -26.71 13.17 18.41
CA MET A 320 -26.26 12.00 19.16
C MET A 320 -25.53 12.42 20.45
N PRO A 321 -25.67 11.64 21.54
CA PRO A 321 -24.77 11.74 22.68
C PRO A 321 -23.31 11.49 22.25
N ALA A 322 -22.34 11.97 23.01
CA ALA A 322 -20.93 11.61 22.81
C ALA A 322 -20.59 10.40 23.69
N TRP A 323 -19.86 9.40 23.18
CA TRP A 323 -19.34 8.33 24.03
C TRP A 323 -18.55 8.93 25.23
N PRO A 324 -18.73 8.45 26.48
CA PRO A 324 -19.40 7.20 26.89
C PRO A 324 -20.87 7.29 27.30
N GLU A 325 -21.60 8.35 26.91
CA GLU A 325 -23.05 8.40 27.12
C GLU A 325 -23.74 7.23 26.36
N PRO A 326 -24.75 6.55 26.94
CA PRO A 326 -25.47 5.46 26.26
C PRO A 326 -26.08 5.90 24.92
N GLY A 327 -25.91 5.11 23.86
CA GLY A 327 -26.28 5.50 22.49
C GLY A 327 -25.34 6.56 21.90
N GLY A 328 -24.17 6.77 22.50
CA GLY A 328 -23.23 7.79 22.10
C GLY A 328 -22.46 7.44 20.85
N PHE A 329 -22.10 8.48 20.09
CA PHE A 329 -21.20 8.39 18.95
C PHE A 329 -19.77 8.15 19.41
N LEU A 330 -19.15 7.08 18.91
CA LEU A 330 -17.74 6.72 19.09
C LEU A 330 -17.03 6.76 17.72
N PRO A 331 -16.35 7.86 17.36
CA PRO A 331 -15.63 7.99 16.10
C PRO A 331 -14.30 7.22 16.13
N VAL A 332 -13.92 6.58 15.02
CA VAL A 332 -12.63 5.84 14.90
C VAL A 332 -11.88 6.06 13.59
N ALA A 333 -12.51 6.68 12.60
CA ALA A 333 -11.89 7.00 11.32
C ALA A 333 -12.38 8.36 10.83
N SER A 334 -11.62 9.01 9.97
CA SER A 334 -11.99 10.29 9.37
C SER A 334 -11.74 10.31 7.88
N THR A 335 -12.52 11.10 7.14
CA THR A 335 -12.21 11.40 5.74
C THR A 335 -11.17 12.52 5.67
N ILE A 336 -10.52 12.68 4.52
CA ILE A 336 -9.60 13.82 4.27
C ILE A 336 -10.31 15.18 4.35
N ASP A 337 -11.63 15.20 4.14
CA ASP A 337 -12.46 16.39 4.30
C ASP A 337 -12.91 16.59 5.74
N GLY A 338 -12.68 15.64 6.65
CA GLY A 338 -12.95 15.76 8.08
C GLY A 338 -14.31 15.22 8.54
N ASP A 339 -14.99 14.41 7.72
CA ASP A 339 -16.12 13.61 8.19
C ASP A 339 -15.63 12.55 9.16
N GLN A 340 -16.36 12.30 10.24
CA GLN A 340 -15.98 11.29 11.23
C GLN A 340 -16.90 10.07 11.11
N ILE A 341 -16.31 8.88 11.12
CA ILE A 341 -17.02 7.59 10.99
C ILE A 341 -16.72 6.74 12.21
N GLY A 342 -17.75 6.09 12.74
CA GLY A 342 -17.62 5.19 13.88
C GLY A 342 -18.94 4.51 14.19
N TRP A 343 -19.31 4.41 15.46
CA TRP A 343 -20.52 3.68 15.86
C TRP A 343 -21.44 4.48 16.76
N CYS A 344 -22.73 4.15 16.67
CA CYS A 344 -23.69 4.38 17.75
C CYS A 344 -23.55 3.25 18.78
N VAL A 345 -23.00 3.55 19.95
CA VAL A 345 -22.74 2.55 20.99
C VAL A 345 -24.03 2.25 21.77
N GLU A 346 -24.80 1.28 21.26
CA GLU A 346 -26.08 0.82 21.82
C GLU A 346 -25.95 -0.60 22.39
N GLY A 347 -26.13 -0.74 23.71
CA GLY A 347 -26.05 -2.03 24.40
C GLY A 347 -24.63 -2.58 24.57
N ASP A 348 -24.54 -3.77 25.15
CA ASP A 348 -23.26 -4.35 25.62
C ASP A 348 -22.51 -5.17 24.55
N ASP A 349 -23.10 -5.37 23.37
CA ASP A 349 -22.55 -6.21 22.30
C ASP A 349 -22.04 -5.34 21.13
N PRO A 350 -20.71 -5.15 20.99
CA PRO A 350 -20.13 -4.34 19.92
C PRO A 350 -20.51 -4.78 18.51
N ASP A 351 -20.68 -6.09 18.29
CA ASP A 351 -20.99 -6.61 16.95
C ASP A 351 -22.39 -6.23 16.46
N ARG A 352 -23.22 -5.67 17.35
CA ARG A 352 -24.56 -5.16 17.04
C ARG A 352 -24.63 -3.65 16.89
N TRP A 353 -23.52 -2.94 17.12
CA TRP A 353 -23.50 -1.49 16.95
C TRP A 353 -23.63 -1.12 15.47
N ARG A 354 -24.42 -0.08 15.23
CA ARG A 354 -24.65 0.47 13.90
C ARG A 354 -23.61 1.54 13.59
N VAL A 355 -23.13 1.57 12.35
CA VAL A 355 -22.18 2.60 11.91
C VAL A 355 -22.87 3.96 11.95
N ALA A 356 -22.21 4.96 12.52
CA ALA A 356 -22.68 6.34 12.53
C ALA A 356 -21.67 7.22 11.83
N VAL A 357 -22.17 8.25 11.13
CA VAL A 357 -21.32 9.24 10.45
C VAL A 357 -21.68 10.62 10.96
N ASN A 358 -20.67 11.40 11.33
CA ASN A 358 -20.76 12.82 11.61
C ASN A 358 -20.12 13.56 10.41
N PRO A 359 -20.91 13.93 9.40
CA PRO A 359 -20.39 14.61 8.21
C PRO A 359 -20.01 16.06 8.55
N ARG A 360 -18.94 16.57 7.93
CA ARG A 360 -18.47 17.94 8.16
C ARG A 360 -19.37 18.99 7.51
N HIS A 361 -19.99 18.64 6.39
CA HIS A 361 -20.69 19.56 5.50
C HIS A 361 -22.19 19.26 5.35
N ALA A 362 -22.75 18.38 6.19
CA ALA A 362 -24.15 18.03 6.19
C ALA A 362 -24.65 17.80 7.63
N ASP A 363 -25.96 17.60 7.79
CA ASP A 363 -26.54 17.24 9.07
C ASP A 363 -26.25 15.76 9.39
N GLN A 364 -25.99 15.46 10.67
CA GLN A 364 -25.83 14.08 11.12
C GLN A 364 -27.15 13.29 11.01
N GLY A 365 -27.13 12.26 10.16
CA GLY A 365 -28.25 11.34 9.95
C GLY A 365 -28.34 10.23 11.01
N PRO A 366 -29.34 9.33 10.89
CA PRO A 366 -29.42 8.14 11.74
C PRO A 366 -28.26 7.16 11.47
N PRO A 367 -27.93 6.27 12.42
CA PRO A 367 -26.97 5.20 12.19
C PRO A 367 -27.38 4.29 11.01
N LEU A 368 -26.39 3.85 10.24
CA LEU A 368 -26.53 2.96 9.09
C LEU A 368 -26.92 1.54 9.53
N GLU A 369 -27.61 0.81 8.67
CA GLU A 369 -28.03 -0.58 8.93
C GLU A 369 -26.90 -1.60 8.72
N THR A 370 -25.74 -1.17 8.22
CA THR A 370 -24.58 -2.00 7.92
C THR A 370 -23.51 -1.91 9.02
N ASN A 371 -22.71 -2.98 9.16
CA ASN A 371 -21.48 -2.96 9.95
C ASN A 371 -20.36 -2.19 9.21
N PHE A 372 -19.16 -2.11 9.79
CA PHE A 372 -18.08 -1.28 9.24
C PHE A 372 -17.60 -1.80 7.88
N THR A 373 -17.32 -3.10 7.78
CA THR A 373 -16.85 -3.74 6.54
C THR A 373 -17.89 -3.68 5.43
N GLY A 374 -19.18 -3.87 5.74
CA GLY A 374 -20.28 -3.71 4.78
C GLY A 374 -20.44 -2.27 4.29
N THR A 375 -20.28 -1.28 5.19
CA THR A 375 -20.30 0.14 4.83
C THR A 375 -19.13 0.48 3.91
N LEU A 376 -17.92 0.02 4.24
CA LEU A 376 -16.72 0.22 3.42
C LEU A 376 -16.88 -0.42 2.03
N LEU A 377 -17.36 -1.66 1.95
CA LEU A 377 -17.61 -2.35 0.68
C LEU A 377 -18.64 -1.63 -0.18
N ASN A 378 -19.76 -1.19 0.41
CA ASN A 378 -20.78 -0.43 -0.31
C ASN A 378 -20.16 0.84 -0.92
N TRP A 379 -19.35 1.56 -0.16
CA TRP A 379 -18.66 2.74 -0.64
C TRP A 379 -17.63 2.45 -1.73
N LEU A 380 -16.77 1.44 -1.55
CA LEU A 380 -15.77 1.03 -2.54
C LEU A 380 -16.41 0.62 -3.87
N ARG A 381 -17.64 0.10 -3.86
CA ARG A 381 -18.44 -0.25 -5.05
C ARG A 381 -19.16 0.95 -5.70
N GLY A 382 -18.95 2.16 -5.18
CA GLY A 382 -19.58 3.39 -5.65
C GLY A 382 -20.97 3.66 -5.06
N GLY A 383 -21.39 2.89 -4.07
CA GLY A 383 -22.57 3.20 -3.27
C GLY A 383 -22.33 4.41 -2.38
N SER A 384 -23.35 5.25 -2.21
CA SER A 384 -23.32 6.31 -1.20
C SER A 384 -23.55 5.67 0.18
N PRO A 385 -22.59 5.77 1.13
CA PRO A 385 -22.76 5.22 2.48
C PRO A 385 -23.63 6.11 3.37
N VAL A 386 -23.66 7.41 3.07
CA VAL A 386 -24.49 8.46 3.69
C VAL A 386 -24.89 9.40 2.56
N GLY A 387 -26.03 10.08 2.68
CA GLY A 387 -26.62 10.95 1.63
C GLY A 387 -25.75 12.13 1.18
N ASP A 388 -26.34 13.32 1.02
CA ASP A 388 -25.60 14.49 0.52
C ASP A 388 -24.35 14.82 1.36
N GLY A 389 -23.23 15.10 0.70
CA GLY A 389 -22.00 15.61 1.34
C GLY A 389 -20.86 14.61 1.53
N PHE A 390 -21.10 13.30 1.39
CA PHE A 390 -20.02 12.29 1.40
C PHE A 390 -19.41 12.14 -0.01
N PHE A 391 -18.14 11.78 -0.16
CA PHE A 391 -17.61 11.45 -1.50
C PHE A 391 -18.05 10.04 -1.91
N TRP A 392 -18.58 9.87 -3.12
CA TRP A 392 -18.80 8.54 -3.73
C TRP A 392 -18.55 8.60 -5.24
N LEU A 393 -18.31 7.45 -5.85
CA LEU A 393 -18.03 7.34 -7.28
C LEU A 393 -19.25 7.75 -8.13
N ARG A 394 -19.01 8.50 -9.20
CA ARG A 394 -20.05 8.78 -10.19
C ARG A 394 -20.44 7.48 -10.90
N LYS A 395 -21.69 7.39 -11.37
CA LYS A 395 -22.22 6.19 -12.04
C LYS A 395 -21.46 5.78 -13.31
N ASP A 396 -20.73 6.71 -13.91
CA ASP A 396 -19.89 6.50 -15.10
C ASP A 396 -18.46 6.05 -14.78
N GLN A 397 -18.07 6.00 -13.51
CA GLN A 397 -16.75 5.57 -13.07
C GLN A 397 -16.76 4.09 -12.70
N ASP A 398 -15.73 3.35 -13.13
CA ASP A 398 -15.53 1.96 -12.72
C ASP A 398 -14.92 1.93 -11.31
N PRO A 399 -15.56 1.30 -10.31
CA PRO A 399 -14.98 1.10 -8.98
C PRO A 399 -13.59 0.48 -9.00
N LEU A 400 -13.32 -0.45 -9.92
CA LEU A 400 -12.02 -1.08 -10.08
C LEU A 400 -10.96 -0.15 -10.65
N GLU A 401 -11.29 1.08 -11.05
CA GLU A 401 -10.31 2.10 -11.41
C GLU A 401 -10.00 3.04 -10.23
N HIS A 402 -10.75 2.96 -9.12
CA HIS A 402 -10.66 3.93 -8.03
C HIS A 402 -10.46 3.32 -6.64
N MET A 403 -10.80 2.04 -6.45
CA MET A 403 -10.63 1.37 -5.17
C MET A 403 -9.17 1.00 -4.93
N PHE A 404 -8.56 1.45 -3.83
CA PHE A 404 -7.23 1.00 -3.40
C PHE A 404 -7.01 1.28 -1.92
N PHE A 405 -5.95 0.72 -1.35
CA PHE A 405 -5.47 1.05 -0.02
C PHE A 405 -4.00 1.48 -0.09
N GLU A 406 -3.71 2.68 0.40
CA GLU A 406 -2.35 3.18 0.58
C GLU A 406 -1.91 2.95 2.03
N PRO A 407 -0.99 2.01 2.30
CA PRO A 407 -0.51 1.79 3.65
C PRO A 407 0.33 2.97 4.13
N PHE A 408 0.14 3.38 5.38
CA PHE A 408 1.01 4.34 6.05
C PHE A 408 2.06 3.61 6.88
N GLY A 409 3.30 4.07 6.79
CA GLY A 409 4.36 3.64 7.68
C GLY A 409 4.18 4.19 9.09
N ALA A 410 5.07 3.77 10.00
CA ALA A 410 5.16 4.43 11.29
C ALA A 410 5.40 5.94 11.08
N PRO A 411 4.73 6.82 11.85
CA PRO A 411 5.01 8.24 11.80
C PRO A 411 6.51 8.47 11.93
N ARG A 412 7.08 9.29 11.05
CA ARG A 412 8.44 9.78 11.24
C ARG A 412 8.42 10.55 12.57
N GLU A 413 9.33 10.25 13.50
CA GLU A 413 9.47 11.04 14.73
C GLU A 413 9.61 12.51 14.31
N GLU A 414 8.59 13.32 14.59
CA GLU A 414 8.68 14.77 14.41
C GLU A 414 9.79 15.21 15.36
N ASN A 415 10.92 15.69 14.82
CA ASN A 415 11.93 16.34 15.64
C ASN A 415 11.23 17.52 16.36
N PRO A 416 11.31 17.60 17.70
CA PRO A 416 10.56 18.56 18.49
C PRO A 416 10.87 20.02 18.16
#